data_AF-A0A126QVT7-F1
#
_entry.id   AF-A0A126QVT7-F1
#
_cell.length_a   1.000
_cell.length_b   1.000
_cell.length_c   1.000
_cell.angle_alpha   90.00
_cell.angle_beta   90.00
_cell.angle_gamma   90.00
#
_symmetry.space_group_name_H-M   'P 1'
#
loop_
_entity.id
_entity.type
_entity.pdbx_description
1 polymer ?
#
loop_
_entity_poly.entity_id
_entity_poly.type
_entity_poly.pdbx_seq_one_letter_code
_entity_poly.pdbx_strand_id
1 'polypeptide(L)'
;MADDSTFDLIVSIEDAVTLKKVREMKDSKINHFIDEELNGHIKDQACEDVIDFLKTDIRLIDLILNINVTSKHDIECQIRKIVDFVNAAEEPKHSKIYLNALDHGEKDLEAEYNMVLTRLDNVIQQRFKHVLDGASSAFFQ
;
A
#
# COMPACT_ATOMS: atom_id res chain seq x y z
N MET A 1 -24.40 6.10 -29.99
CA MET A 1 -22.94 6.02 -29.74
C MET A 1 -22.77 6.49 -28.31
N ALA A 2 -22.55 5.57 -27.39
CA ALA A 2 -22.37 5.94 -25.98
C ALA A 2 -21.01 6.64 -25.87
N ASP A 3 -21.02 7.83 -25.27
CA ASP A 3 -19.83 8.59 -24.94
C ASP A 3 -19.02 7.81 -23.91
N ASP A 4 -17.93 7.19 -24.36
CA ASP A 4 -17.05 6.30 -23.59
C ASP A 4 -15.89 7.09 -22.99
N SER A 5 -16.18 8.13 -22.21
CA SER A 5 -15.14 9.03 -21.68
C SER A 5 -15.37 9.50 -20.24
N THR A 6 -15.90 8.63 -19.39
CA THR A 6 -15.71 8.78 -17.94
C THR A 6 -14.68 7.75 -17.53
N PHE A 7 -13.41 8.16 -17.50
CA PHE A 7 -12.36 7.37 -16.86
C PHE A 7 -12.78 7.16 -15.41
N ASP A 8 -13.13 5.93 -15.03
CA ASP A 8 -13.39 5.57 -13.65
C ASP A 8 -12.07 5.75 -12.86
N LEU A 9 -11.94 6.86 -12.12
CA LEU A 9 -10.87 6.97 -11.12
C LEU A 9 -11.04 5.83 -10.13
N ILE A 10 -10.06 4.91 -10.12
CA ILE A 10 -9.99 3.83 -9.14
C ILE A 10 -9.57 4.37 -7.77
N VAL A 11 -8.66 5.34 -7.77
CA VAL A 11 -8.15 6.02 -6.59
C VAL A 11 -8.68 7.45 -6.62
N SER A 12 -9.46 7.86 -5.62
CA SER A 12 -9.94 9.25 -5.57
C SER A 12 -8.80 10.24 -5.29
N ILE A 13 -9.03 11.53 -5.51
CA ILE A 13 -8.03 12.57 -5.18
C ILE A 13 -7.68 12.52 -3.69
N GLU A 14 -8.66 12.34 -2.82
CA GLU A 14 -8.47 12.25 -1.37
C GLU A 14 -7.63 11.02 -1.00
N ASP A 15 -7.96 9.84 -1.57
CA ASP A 15 -7.18 8.62 -1.38
C ASP A 15 -5.73 8.81 -1.83
N ALA A 16 -5.52 9.45 -2.99
CA ALA A 16 -4.17 9.72 -3.50
C ALA A 16 -3.38 10.66 -2.59
N VAL A 17 -4.03 11.63 -1.94
CA VAL A 17 -3.39 12.51 -0.96
C VAL A 17 -3.01 11.74 0.30
N THR A 18 -3.90 10.90 0.83
CA THR A 18 -3.61 10.04 1.98
C THR A 18 -2.44 9.10 1.68
N LEU A 19 -2.47 8.41 0.53
CA LEU A 19 -1.39 7.51 0.09
C LEU A 19 -0.02 8.23 0.02
N LYS A 20 0.02 9.46 -0.52
CA LYS A 20 1.26 10.25 -0.57
C LYS A 20 1.80 10.58 0.83
N LYS A 21 0.93 11.01 1.75
CA LYS A 21 1.32 11.30 3.14
C LYS A 21 1.85 10.06 3.85
N VAL A 22 1.16 8.91 3.68
CA VAL A 22 1.56 7.64 4.29
C VAL A 22 2.91 7.19 3.75
N ARG A 23 3.13 7.33 2.44
CA ARG A 23 4.41 7.03 1.79
C ARG A 23 5.55 7.85 2.41
N GLU A 24 5.36 9.17 2.56
CA GLU A 24 6.35 10.07 3.16
C GLU A 24 6.62 9.72 4.63
N MET A 25 5.58 9.41 5.41
CA MET A 25 5.70 8.96 6.78
C MET A 25 6.51 7.64 6.87
N LYS A 26 6.19 6.64 6.04
CA LYS A 26 6.90 5.34 6.05
C LYS A 26 8.36 5.50 5.64
N ASP A 27 8.65 6.34 4.65
CA ASP A 27 10.01 6.66 4.23
C ASP A 27 10.81 7.34 5.36
N SER A 28 10.19 8.28 6.07
CA SER A 28 10.77 8.90 7.27
C SER A 28 11.04 7.88 8.38
N LYS A 29 10.13 6.92 8.61
CA LYS A 29 10.30 5.87 9.62
C LYS A 29 11.45 4.92 9.31
N ILE A 30 11.76 4.65 8.03
CA ILE A 30 12.95 3.87 7.67
C ILE A 30 14.20 4.53 8.24
N ASN A 31 14.36 5.85 8.05
CA ASN A 31 15.52 6.57 8.59
C ASN A 31 15.54 6.53 10.12
N HIS A 32 14.39 6.69 10.77
CA HIS A 32 14.28 6.58 12.22
C HIS A 32 14.73 5.20 12.74
N PHE A 33 14.31 4.10 12.09
CA PHE A 33 14.71 2.76 12.50
C PHE A 33 16.20 2.49 12.30
N ILE A 34 16.79 3.01 11.21
CA ILE A 34 18.25 2.97 11.01
C ILE A 34 18.96 3.69 12.16
N ASP A 35 18.50 4.87 12.57
CA ASP A 35 19.09 5.61 13.69
C ASP A 35 18.95 4.86 15.02
N GLU A 36 17.80 4.24 15.30
CA GLU A 36 17.57 3.46 16.53
C GLU A 36 18.45 2.19 16.58
N GLU A 37 18.71 1.56 15.45
CA GLU A 37 19.62 0.41 15.33
C GLU A 37 21.09 0.82 15.55
N LEU A 38 21.54 1.91 14.92
CA LEU A 38 22.89 2.45 15.12
C LEU A 38 23.16 2.87 16.58
N ASN A 39 22.12 3.29 17.30
CA ASN A 39 22.20 3.61 18.72
C ASN A 39 22.04 2.39 19.66
N GLY A 40 21.81 1.20 19.09
CA GLY A 40 21.69 -0.06 19.84
C GLY A 40 20.36 -0.23 20.59
N HIS A 41 19.33 0.55 20.25
CA HIS A 41 18.01 0.46 20.87
C HIS A 41 17.15 -0.68 20.27
N ILE A 42 17.45 -1.07 19.03
CA ILE A 42 16.77 -2.14 18.31
C ILE A 42 17.80 -3.16 17.84
N LYS A 43 17.43 -4.45 17.88
CA LYS A 43 18.27 -5.52 17.35
C LYS A 43 18.30 -5.44 15.83
N ASP A 44 19.49 -5.57 15.24
CA ASP A 44 19.75 -5.59 13.80
C ASP A 44 18.68 -6.35 12.99
N GLN A 45 18.50 -7.65 13.25
CA GLN A 45 17.48 -8.46 12.55
C GLN A 45 16.04 -7.90 12.65
N ALA A 46 15.67 -7.33 13.79
CA ALA A 46 14.34 -6.77 13.96
C ALA A 46 14.19 -5.42 13.25
N CYS A 47 15.28 -4.66 13.13
CA CYS A 47 15.33 -3.44 12.33
C CYS A 47 15.19 -3.77 10.83
N GLU A 48 15.97 -4.74 10.33
CA GLU A 48 15.89 -5.22 8.94
C GLU A 48 14.48 -5.66 8.58
N ASP A 49 13.86 -6.50 9.41
CA ASP A 49 12.49 -6.99 9.21
C ASP A 49 11.47 -5.83 9.11
N VAL A 50 11.61 -4.81 9.96
CA VAL A 50 10.74 -3.63 9.94
C VAL A 50 10.98 -2.77 8.70
N ILE A 51 12.23 -2.56 8.32
CA ILE A 51 12.59 -1.77 7.13
C ILE A 51 12.06 -2.46 5.86
N ASP A 52 12.20 -3.78 5.76
CA ASP A 52 11.72 -4.54 4.60
C ASP A 52 10.20 -4.51 4.49
N PHE A 53 9.49 -4.60 5.62
CA PHE A 53 8.05 -4.34 5.68
C PHE A 53 7.71 -2.93 5.16
N LEU A 54 8.38 -1.88 5.66
CA LEU A 54 8.12 -0.50 5.24
C LEU A 54 8.40 -0.26 3.75
N LYS A 55 9.48 -0.84 3.22
CA LYS A 55 9.80 -0.78 1.78
C LYS A 55 8.75 -1.49 0.94
N THR A 56 8.24 -2.62 1.42
CA THR A 56 7.16 -3.37 0.76
C THR A 56 5.89 -2.53 0.68
N ASP A 57 5.52 -1.88 1.78
CA ASP A 57 4.36 -0.99 1.84
C ASP A 57 4.52 0.26 0.96
N ILE A 58 5.69 0.90 0.98
CA ILE A 58 5.98 2.05 0.10
C ILE A 58 5.84 1.64 -1.36
N ARG A 59 6.36 0.46 -1.74
CA ARG A 59 6.25 -0.05 -3.10
C ARG A 59 4.81 -0.36 -3.49
N LEU A 60 4.00 -0.88 -2.57
CA LEU A 60 2.57 -1.04 -2.80
C LEU A 60 1.89 0.31 -3.07
N ILE A 61 2.16 1.31 -2.23
CA ILE A 61 1.62 2.67 -2.40
C ILE A 61 2.03 3.25 -3.77
N ASP A 62 3.28 3.07 -4.17
CA ASP A 62 3.77 3.53 -5.48
C ASP A 62 3.06 2.83 -6.64
N LEU A 63 2.76 1.53 -6.53
CA LEU A 63 1.97 0.82 -7.54
C LEU A 63 0.54 1.35 -7.62
N ILE A 64 -0.11 1.60 -6.48
CA ILE A 64 -1.47 2.14 -6.42
C ILE A 64 -1.54 3.55 -7.03
N LEU A 65 -0.59 4.42 -6.70
CA LEU A 65 -0.52 5.78 -7.25
C LEU A 65 -0.22 5.79 -8.75
N ASN A 66 0.39 4.74 -9.29
CA ASN A 66 0.70 4.57 -10.71
C ASN A 66 -0.43 3.91 -11.51
N ILE A 67 -1.62 3.71 -10.94
CA ILE A 67 -2.84 3.41 -11.70
C ILE A 67 -3.25 4.69 -12.46
N ASN A 68 -2.40 5.14 -13.39
CA ASN A 68 -2.60 6.36 -14.15
C ASN A 68 -3.24 6.01 -15.50
N VAL A 69 -4.33 6.70 -15.77
CA VAL A 69 -5.42 6.32 -16.68
C VAL A 69 -5.13 6.68 -18.13
N THR A 70 -4.93 5.65 -18.96
CA THR A 70 -4.88 5.77 -20.43
C THR A 70 -5.85 4.83 -21.14
N SER A 71 -6.22 3.69 -20.52
CA SER A 71 -7.25 2.78 -21.01
C SER A 71 -7.68 1.77 -19.94
N LYS A 72 -8.82 1.09 -20.14
CA LYS A 72 -9.24 -0.05 -19.31
C LYS A 72 -8.20 -1.17 -19.27
N HIS A 73 -7.50 -1.41 -20.38
CA HIS A 73 -6.47 -2.44 -20.44
C HIS A 73 -5.27 -2.10 -19.54
N ASP A 74 -4.86 -0.84 -19.50
CA ASP A 74 -3.76 -0.39 -18.65
C ASP A 74 -4.11 -0.53 -17.17
N ILE A 75 -5.35 -0.16 -16.80
CA ILE A 75 -5.90 -0.37 -15.47
C ILE A 75 -5.81 -1.85 -15.06
N GLU A 76 -6.31 -2.76 -15.90
CA GLU A 76 -6.28 -4.20 -15.60
C GLU A 76 -4.84 -4.71 -15.47
N CYS A 77 -3.92 -4.22 -16.30
CA CYS A 77 -2.51 -4.56 -16.21
C CYS A 77 -1.88 -4.10 -14.88
N GLN A 78 -2.20 -2.88 -14.41
CA GLN A 78 -1.70 -2.39 -13.13
C GLN A 78 -2.32 -3.14 -11.94
N ILE A 79 -3.62 -3.46 -11.99
CA ILE A 79 -4.28 -4.28 -10.96
C ILE A 79 -3.60 -5.65 -10.86
N ARG A 80 -3.28 -6.31 -11.98
CA ARG A 80 -2.54 -7.59 -11.95
C ARG A 80 -1.17 -7.43 -11.28
N LYS A 81 -0.42 -6.38 -11.62
CA LYS A 81 0.88 -6.12 -10.97
C LYS A 81 0.76 -5.93 -9.47
N ILE A 82 -0.30 -5.27 -9.01
CA ILE A 82 -0.57 -5.09 -7.58
C ILE A 82 -0.89 -6.43 -6.94
N VAL A 83 -1.80 -7.22 -7.52
CA VAL A 83 -2.17 -8.54 -7.00
C VAL A 83 -0.97 -9.48 -6.97
N ASP A 84 -0.17 -9.54 -8.04
CA ASP A 84 1.04 -10.35 -8.11
C ASP A 84 2.07 -9.90 -7.07
N PHE A 85 2.22 -8.58 -6.86
CA PHE A 85 3.10 -8.03 -5.84
C PHE A 85 2.67 -8.42 -4.43
N VAL A 86 1.38 -8.28 -4.11
CA VAL A 86 0.83 -8.63 -2.80
C VAL A 86 0.94 -10.13 -2.55
N ASN A 87 0.60 -10.98 -3.54
CA ASN A 87 0.70 -12.43 -3.40
C ASN A 87 2.16 -12.93 -3.23
N ALA A 88 3.13 -12.16 -3.73
CA ALA A 88 4.55 -12.48 -3.59
C ALA A 88 5.20 -11.84 -2.35
N ALA A 89 4.51 -10.93 -1.66
CA ALA A 89 5.04 -10.26 -0.48
C ALA A 89 5.08 -11.24 0.71
N GLU A 90 6.17 -11.22 1.46
CA GLU A 90 6.27 -11.99 2.69
C GLU A 90 5.43 -11.35 3.81
N GLU A 91 4.90 -12.18 4.72
CA GLU A 91 4.23 -11.67 5.91
C GLU A 91 5.20 -10.82 6.75
N PRO A 92 4.79 -9.61 7.17
CA PRO A 92 5.67 -8.71 7.88
C PRO A 92 6.01 -9.25 9.27
N LYS A 93 7.31 -9.46 9.50
CA LYS A 93 7.85 -9.83 10.82
C LYS A 93 8.04 -8.58 11.65
N HIS A 94 7.84 -8.70 12.97
CA HIS A 94 8.05 -7.60 13.92
C HIS A 94 7.27 -6.30 13.65
N SER A 95 6.17 -6.34 12.88
CA SER A 95 5.33 -5.16 12.55
C SER A 95 4.83 -4.38 13.78
N LYS A 96 4.72 -5.04 14.94
CA LYS A 96 4.41 -4.37 16.22
C LYS A 96 5.44 -3.33 16.64
N ILE A 97 6.72 -3.52 16.29
CA ILE A 97 7.78 -2.54 16.58
C ILE A 97 7.49 -1.24 15.82
N TYR A 98 7.15 -1.35 14.53
CA TYR A 98 6.69 -0.22 13.74
C TYR A 98 5.47 0.47 14.37
N LEU A 99 4.39 -0.28 14.63
CA LEU A 99 3.15 0.29 15.17
C LEU A 99 3.33 1.01 16.51
N ASN A 100 4.26 0.53 17.34
CA ASN A 100 4.58 1.15 18.63
C ASN A 100 5.41 2.43 18.49
N ALA A 101 6.18 2.57 17.40
CA ALA A 101 6.99 3.76 17.12
C ALA A 101 6.17 4.91 16.51
N LEU A 102 4.89 4.68 16.19
CA LEU A 102 4.02 5.71 15.65
C LEU A 102 3.47 6.64 16.75
N ASP A 103 3.52 7.93 16.49
CA ASP A 103 2.80 8.93 17.28
C ASP A 103 1.28 8.89 17.02
N HIS A 104 0.52 9.76 17.69
CA HIS A 104 -0.94 9.73 17.56
C HIS A 104 -1.42 10.09 16.15
N GLY A 105 -0.82 11.11 15.52
CA GLY A 105 -1.20 11.53 14.17
C GLY A 105 -0.78 10.52 13.11
N GLU A 106 0.38 9.88 13.30
CA GLU A 106 0.84 8.79 12.44
C GLU A 106 -0.07 7.56 12.53
N LYS A 107 -0.60 7.25 13.71
CA LYS A 107 -1.59 6.18 13.89
C LYS A 107 -2.91 6.48 13.19
N ASP A 108 -3.38 7.73 13.27
CA ASP A 108 -4.58 8.15 12.55
C ASP A 108 -4.37 8.03 11.04
N LEU A 109 -3.17 8.42 10.55
CA LEU A 109 -2.82 8.29 9.14
C LEU A 109 -2.72 6.82 8.67
N GLU A 110 -2.19 5.92 9.50
CA GLU A 110 -2.23 4.47 9.24
C GLU A 110 -3.66 3.91 9.23
N ALA A 111 -4.54 4.38 10.11
CA ALA A 111 -5.94 3.98 10.09
C ALA A 111 -6.62 4.44 8.78
N GLU A 112 -6.37 5.67 8.34
CA GLU A 112 -6.86 6.19 7.05
C GLU A 112 -6.31 5.37 5.88
N TYR A 113 -5.01 5.01 5.90
CA TYR A 113 -4.39 4.15 4.90
C TYR A 113 -5.11 2.80 4.77
N ASN A 114 -5.38 2.13 5.88
CA ASN A 114 -6.12 0.86 5.90
C ASN A 114 -7.53 1.01 5.33
N MET A 115 -8.19 2.14 5.57
CA MET A 115 -9.49 2.44 4.95
C MET A 115 -9.37 2.66 3.44
N VAL A 116 -8.31 3.30 2.94
CA VAL A 116 -8.04 3.45 1.50
C VAL A 116 -7.86 2.08 0.86
N LEU A 117 -7.01 1.22 1.44
CA LEU A 117 -6.80 -0.14 0.94
C LEU A 117 -8.10 -0.96 0.90
N THR A 118 -8.93 -0.85 1.93
CA THR A 118 -10.24 -1.51 1.98
C THR A 118 -11.18 -1.01 0.87
N ARG A 119 -11.21 0.32 0.61
CA ARG A 119 -12.00 0.88 -0.50
C ARG A 119 -11.47 0.37 -1.84
N LEU A 120 -10.16 0.34 -2.01
CA LEU A 120 -9.52 -0.13 -3.24
C LEU A 120 -9.83 -1.61 -3.50
N ASP A 121 -9.73 -2.47 -2.49
CA ASP A 121 -10.09 -3.88 -2.57
C ASP A 121 -11.54 -4.04 -3.06
N ASN A 122 -12.47 -3.30 -2.45
CA ASN A 122 -13.89 -3.32 -2.84
C ASN A 122 -14.10 -2.90 -4.30
N VAL A 123 -13.42 -1.84 -4.77
CA VAL A 123 -13.52 -1.39 -6.17
C VAL A 123 -12.99 -2.46 -7.12
N ILE A 124 -11.83 -3.05 -6.80
CA ILE A 124 -11.21 -4.11 -7.60
C ILE A 124 -12.12 -5.34 -7.66
N GLN A 125 -12.65 -5.81 -6.52
CA GLN A 125 -13.55 -6.95 -6.43
C GLN A 125 -14.88 -6.72 -7.18
N GLN A 126 -15.42 -5.51 -7.16
CA GLN A 126 -16.70 -5.20 -7.83
C GLN A 126 -16.56 -5.02 -9.34
N ARG A 127 -15.49 -4.35 -9.80
CA ARG A 127 -15.36 -3.90 -11.19
C ARG A 127 -14.37 -4.71 -12.02
N PHE A 128 -13.42 -5.37 -11.36
CA PHE A 128 -12.30 -6.07 -11.98
C PHE A 128 -12.17 -7.52 -11.52
N LYS A 129 -13.28 -8.12 -11.06
CA LYS A 129 -13.28 -9.51 -10.57
C LYS A 129 -12.66 -10.52 -11.54
N HIS A 130 -12.87 -10.33 -12.84
CA HIS A 130 -12.29 -11.17 -13.89
C HIS A 130 -10.76 -11.07 -14.00
N VAL A 131 -10.16 -10.04 -13.42
CA VAL A 131 -8.70 -9.89 -13.33
C VAL A 131 -8.14 -10.75 -12.20
N LEU A 132 -8.98 -11.14 -11.25
CA LEU A 132 -8.62 -11.82 -10.01
C LEU A 132 -8.68 -13.36 -10.11
N ASP A 133 -8.84 -13.93 -11.31
CA ASP A 133 -8.98 -15.39 -11.48
C ASP A 133 -7.81 -16.15 -10.81
N GLY A 134 -8.08 -16.73 -9.63
CA GLY A 134 -7.12 -17.48 -8.81
C GLY A 134 -6.68 -16.79 -7.51
N ALA A 135 -7.07 -15.54 -7.26
CA ALA A 135 -6.64 -14.75 -6.11
C ALA A 135 -7.79 -14.60 -5.08
N SER A 136 -7.50 -14.75 -3.78
CA SER A 136 -8.46 -14.91 -2.67
C SER A 136 -9.38 -13.69 -2.43
N SER A 137 -10.42 -13.86 -1.60
CA SER A 137 -11.55 -12.93 -1.39
C SER A 137 -11.25 -11.60 -0.68
N ALA A 138 -9.98 -11.30 -0.37
CA ALA A 138 -9.51 -10.00 0.12
C ALA A 138 -7.99 -9.91 -0.11
N PHE A 139 -7.50 -8.87 -0.79
CA PHE A 139 -6.07 -8.75 -1.13
C PHE A 139 -5.25 -8.00 -0.09
N PHE A 140 -5.82 -6.96 0.51
CA PHE A 140 -5.10 -6.06 1.42
C PHE A 140 -5.35 -6.35 2.90
N GLN A 141 -5.55 -7.63 3.27
CA GLN A 141 -5.77 -8.04 4.68
C GLN A 141 -4.48 -8.20 5.47
#